data_AF-A0A1E1WUL8-F1
#
_entry.id   AF-A0A1E1WUL8-F1
#
_cell.length_a   1.000
_cell.length_b   1.000
_cell.length_c   1.000
_cell.angle_alpha   90.00
_cell.angle_beta   90.00
_cell.angle_gamma   90.00
#
_symmetry.space_group_name_H-M   'P 1'
#
loop_
_entity.id
_entity.type
_entity.pdbx_description
1 polymer ?
#
loop_
_entity_poly.entity_id
_entity_poly.type
_entity_poly.pdbx_seq_one_letter_code
_entity_poly.pdbx_strand_id
1 'polypeptide(L)'
;MRTLATAYMGILPIPYDLREDSVTCNFLTNTYCPVLATEVVQYTLRMYIESIFPVGTAVTLEFRVVDRTTGANVPMLCIRVPISIAPPVNSLSAAVNDTLTGQ
;
A
#
# COMPACT_ATOMS: atom_id res chain seq x y z
N MET A 1 0.20 14.92 -8.90
CA MET A 1 -0.45 13.65 -8.51
C MET A 1 -0.43 13.45 -7.00
N ARG A 2 -1.37 12.66 -6.47
CA ARG A 2 -1.40 12.25 -5.06
C ARG A 2 -1.91 10.82 -4.95
N THR A 3 -1.33 10.03 -4.06
CA THR A 3 -1.83 8.70 -3.72
C THR A 3 -2.73 8.80 -2.50
N LEU A 4 -3.88 8.12 -2.58
CA LEU A 4 -4.83 7.92 -1.49
C LEU A 4 -4.90 6.42 -1.22
N ALA A 5 -4.97 6.04 0.05
CA ALA A 5 -5.16 4.67 0.47
C ALA A 5 -6.35 4.56 1.43
N THR A 6 -7.18 3.55 1.24
CA THR A 6 -8.31 3.23 2.10
C THR A 6 -8.33 1.73 2.35
N ALA A 7 -8.37 1.31 3.61
CA ALA A 7 -8.60 -0.07 3.98
C ALA A 7 -10.10 -0.31 4.18
N TYR A 8 -10.62 -1.40 3.63
CA TYR A 8 -12.00 -1.82 3.83
C TYR A 8 -12.04 -3.08 4.69
N MET A 9 -12.69 -2.98 5.85
CA MET A 9 -13.07 -4.11 6.69
C MET A 9 -14.58 -4.33 6.55
N GLY A 10 -14.96 -5.22 5.63
CA GLY A 10 -16.36 -5.31 5.20
C GLY A 10 -16.81 -4.00 4.55
N ILE A 11 -17.81 -3.34 5.15
CA ILE A 11 -18.36 -2.06 4.66
C ILE A 11 -17.69 -0.83 5.28
N LEU A 12 -16.81 -0.99 6.27
CA LEU A 12 -16.20 0.13 6.99
C LEU A 12 -14.96 0.64 6.22
N PRO A 13 -14.99 1.87 5.69
CA PRO A 13 -13.83 2.49 5.07
C PRO A 13 -12.94 3.15 6.13
N ILE A 14 -11.68 2.75 6.18
CA ILE A 14 -10.67 3.31 7.09
C ILE A 14 -9.62 4.02 6.24
N PRO A 15 -9.58 5.36 6.23
CA PRO A 15 -8.56 6.11 5.51
C PRO A 15 -7.15 5.81 6.06
N TYR A 16 -6.20 5.59 5.16
CA TYR A 16 -4.78 5.47 5.49
C TYR A 16 -4.09 6.81 5.28
N ASP A 17 -3.50 7.37 6.33
CA ASP A 17 -2.68 8.56 6.20
C ASP A 17 -1.28 8.19 5.70
N LEU A 18 -1.07 8.35 4.39
CA LEU A 18 0.23 8.14 3.75
C LEU A 18 1.23 9.27 4.02
N ARG A 19 0.85 10.35 4.71
CA ARG A 19 1.74 11.47 5.05
C ARG A 19 2.55 11.96 3.84
N GLU A 20 3.87 12.00 3.93
CA GLU A 20 4.77 12.41 2.84
C GLU A 20 4.76 11.41 1.67
N ASP A 21 4.52 10.13 1.94
CA ASP A 21 4.42 9.06 0.94
C ASP A 21 3.20 9.23 0.01
N SER A 22 2.27 10.11 0.38
CA SER A 22 1.13 10.50 -0.48
C SER A 22 1.55 11.27 -1.74
N VAL A 23 2.77 11.82 -1.81
CA VAL A 23 3.25 12.55 -2.99
C VAL A 23 3.78 11.56 -4.03
N THR A 24 2.88 11.01 -4.84
CA THR A 24 3.16 9.93 -5.82
C THR A 24 4.42 10.18 -6.65
N CYS A 25 4.63 11.42 -7.09
CA CYS A 25 5.76 11.82 -7.92
C CYS A 25 7.14 11.47 -7.33
N ASN A 26 7.26 11.46 -6.00
CA ASN A 26 8.52 11.19 -5.33
C ASN A 26 8.92 9.70 -5.38
N PHE A 27 7.99 8.82 -5.76
CA PHE A 27 8.18 7.37 -5.74
C PHE A 27 7.93 6.71 -7.09
N LEU A 28 7.92 7.51 -8.15
CA LEU A 28 8.00 7.04 -9.51
C LEU A 28 9.47 6.87 -9.92
N THR A 29 9.73 5.88 -10.75
CA THR A 29 11.06 5.61 -11.31
C THR A 29 11.04 5.84 -12.81
N ASN A 30 12.17 6.30 -13.36
CA ASN A 30 12.37 6.58 -14.79
C ASN A 30 11.44 7.66 -15.38
N THR A 31 10.89 8.56 -14.57
CA THR A 31 9.99 9.63 -15.01
C THR A 31 10.06 10.84 -14.08
N TYR A 32 9.53 11.98 -14.53
CA TYR A 32 9.27 13.15 -13.71
C TYR A 32 7.84 13.61 -13.94
N CYS A 33 7.23 14.21 -12.92
CA CYS A 33 5.91 14.77 -13.07
C CYS A 33 5.93 16.08 -13.87
N PRO A 34 4.98 16.30 -14.81
CA PRO A 34 3.83 15.43 -15.12
C PRO A 34 4.22 14.22 -15.98
N VAL A 35 3.68 13.05 -15.65
CA VAL A 35 3.81 11.84 -16.47
C VAL A 35 3.05 12.05 -17.77
N LEU A 36 3.70 11.73 -18.90
CA LEU A 36 3.12 11.95 -20.22
C LEU A 36 2.23 10.77 -20.63
N ALA A 37 1.30 11.03 -21.55
CA ALA A 37 0.53 9.96 -22.18
C ALA A 37 1.49 8.94 -22.83
N THR A 38 1.16 7.65 -22.71
CA THR A 38 1.93 6.50 -23.23
C THR A 38 3.25 6.17 -22.53
N GLU A 39 3.63 6.92 -21.50
CA GLU A 39 4.82 6.62 -20.69
C GLU A 39 4.56 5.43 -19.77
N VAL A 40 5.47 4.45 -19.75
CA VAL A 40 5.43 3.31 -18.83
C VAL A 40 6.37 3.61 -17.67
N VAL A 41 5.80 3.67 -16.47
CA VAL A 41 6.51 4.08 -15.25
C VAL A 41 6.33 3.01 -14.18
N GLN A 42 7.30 2.89 -13.28
CA GLN A 42 7.19 2.02 -12.12
C GLN A 42 7.00 2.86 -10.85
N TYR A 43 5.95 2.53 -10.08
CA TYR A 43 5.58 3.16 -8.82
C TYR A 43 5.85 2.21 -7.65
N THR A 44 6.47 2.70 -6.58
CA THR A 44 6.68 1.93 -5.35
C THR A 44 6.09 2.66 -4.16
N LEU A 45 5.17 2.03 -3.44
CA LEU A 45 4.66 2.53 -2.16
C LEU A 45 5.07 1.58 -1.03
N ARG A 46 5.62 2.13 0.04
CA ARG A 46 5.86 1.42 1.29
C ARG A 46 4.95 1.99 2.36
N MET A 47 4.28 1.13 3.09
CA MET A 47 3.39 1.51 4.17
C MET A 47 3.49 0.49 5.29
N TYR A 48 3.39 0.95 6.53
CA TYR A 48 3.24 0.07 7.68
C TYR A 48 1.81 -0.43 7.78
N ILE A 49 1.62 -1.61 8.37
CA ILE A 49 0.32 -2.08 8.80
C ILE A 49 0.03 -1.46 10.17
N GLU A 50 -0.99 -0.61 10.25
CA GLU A 50 -1.43 0.05 11.48
C GLU A 50 -1.94 -0.96 12.52
N SER A 51 -1.68 -0.66 13.80
CA SER A 51 -2.02 -1.54 14.93
C SER A 51 -3.52 -1.73 15.15
N ILE A 52 -4.36 -0.91 14.51
CA ILE A 52 -5.82 -1.02 14.58
C ILE A 52 -6.38 -2.24 13.83
N PHE A 53 -5.58 -2.86 12.96
CA PHE A 53 -5.97 -4.04 12.20
C PHE A 53 -5.59 -5.32 12.98
N PRO A 54 -6.57 -6.10 13.47
CA PRO A 54 -6.27 -7.31 14.23
C PRO A 54 -5.65 -8.40 13.34
N VAL A 55 -4.73 -9.16 13.90
CA VAL A 55 -4.17 -10.36 13.26
C VAL A 55 -5.29 -11.35 12.92
N GLY A 56 -5.19 -11.98 11.75
CA GLY A 56 -6.17 -12.94 11.24
C GLY A 56 -7.35 -12.30 10.51
N THR A 57 -7.42 -10.97 10.43
CA THR A 57 -8.47 -10.28 9.67
C THR A 57 -8.09 -10.15 8.19
N ALA A 58 -9.09 -10.24 7.33
CA ALA A 58 -8.95 -9.93 5.91
C ALA A 58 -9.42 -8.51 5.66
N VAL A 59 -8.61 -7.73 4.96
CA VAL A 59 -8.94 -6.35 4.57
C VAL A 59 -8.69 -6.16 3.08
N THR A 60 -9.46 -5.31 2.44
CA THR A 60 -9.20 -4.89 1.05
C THR A 60 -8.59 -3.50 1.07
N LEU A 61 -7.34 -3.37 0.62
CA LEU A 61 -6.70 -2.08 0.43
C LEU A 61 -7.07 -1.53 -0.95
N GLU A 62 -7.66 -0.35 -0.99
CA GLU A 62 -7.85 0.42 -2.22
C GLU A 62 -6.81 1.52 -2.30
N PHE A 63 -6.03 1.51 -3.38
CA PHE A 63 -5.06 2.55 -3.70
C PHE A 63 -5.57 3.34 -4.90
N ARG A 64 -5.67 4.66 -4.74
CA ARG A 64 -6.02 5.59 -5.83
C ARG A 64 -4.88 6.55 -6.07
N VAL A 65 -4.44 6.70 -7.32
CA VAL A 65 -3.61 7.82 -7.75
C VAL A 65 -4.50 8.81 -8.45
N VAL A 66 -4.54 10.04 -7.94
CA VAL A 66 -5.35 11.13 -8.48
C VAL A 66 -4.50 12.24 -9.06
N ASP A 67 -5.00 12.86 -10.11
CA ASP A 67 -4.44 14.11 -10.61
C ASP A 67 -5.02 15.30 -9.84
N ARG A 68 -4.14 16.10 -9.21
CA ARG A 68 -4.53 17.32 -8.49
C ARG A 68 -4.57 18.56 -9.39
N THR A 69 -4.02 18.50 -10.59
CA THR A 69 -3.96 19.64 -11.51
C THR A 69 -5.31 19.95 -12.15
N THR A 70 -6.23 18.98 -12.20
CA THR A 70 -7.53 19.09 -12.86
C THR A 70 -8.67 19.56 -11.94
N GLY A 71 -8.38 19.90 -10.67
CA GLY A 71 -9.36 20.37 -9.67
C GLY A 71 -10.34 19.30 -9.16
N ALA A 72 -10.68 18.30 -9.97
CA ALA A 72 -11.66 17.25 -9.64
C ALA A 72 -11.05 15.98 -9.01
N ASN A 73 -9.74 15.93 -8.73
CA ASN A 73 -9.04 14.72 -8.25
C ASN A 73 -9.34 13.48 -9.13
N VAL A 74 -9.23 13.64 -10.45
CA VAL A 74 -9.56 12.57 -11.41
C VAL A 74 -8.65 11.36 -11.15
N PRO A 75 -9.20 10.15 -10.92
CA PRO A 75 -8.38 8.97 -10.67
C PRO A 75 -7.70 8.52 -11.96
N MET A 76 -6.37 8.49 -11.93
CA MET A 76 -5.52 7.93 -12.99
C MET A 76 -5.32 6.43 -12.81
N LEU A 77 -5.32 5.97 -11.55
CA LEU A 77 -5.17 4.56 -11.17
C LEU A 77 -6.07 4.26 -9.99
N CYS A 78 -6.71 3.09 -10.01
CA CYS A 78 -7.43 2.53 -8.87
C CYS A 78 -7.16 1.02 -8.81
N ILE A 79 -6.47 0.56 -7.76
CA ILE A 79 -6.17 -0.86 -7.54
C ILE A 79 -6.77 -1.28 -6.20
N ARG A 80 -7.40 -2.45 -6.16
CA ARG A 80 -7.86 -3.10 -4.93
C ARG A 80 -7.08 -4.37 -4.68
N VAL A 81 -6.49 -4.48 -3.51
CA VAL A 81 -5.65 -5.61 -3.10
C VAL A 81 -6.25 -6.25 -1.86
N PRO A 82 -6.80 -7.47 -1.95
CA PRO A 82 -7.18 -8.22 -0.76
C PRO A 82 -5.92 -8.73 -0.04
N ILE A 83 -5.83 -8.49 1.26
CA ILE A 83 -4.74 -8.97 2.12
C ILE A 83 -5.29 -9.64 3.37
N SER A 84 -4.47 -10.48 3.99
CA SER A 84 -4.73 -11.06 5.32
C SER A 84 -3.64 -10.59 6.28
N ILE A 85 -4.04 -10.07 7.44
CA ILE A 85 -3.11 -9.57 8.44
C ILE A 85 -2.47 -10.75 9.17
N ALA A 86 -1.18 -10.95 8.95
CA ALA A 86 -0.40 -11.99 9.62
C ALA A 86 0.22 -11.46 10.93
N PRO A 87 0.53 -12.34 11.90
CA PRO A 87 1.30 -11.94 13.07
C PRO A 87 2.71 -11.44 12.67
N PRO A 88 3.34 -10.56 13.46
CA PRO A 88 4.72 -10.15 13.24
C PRO A 88 5.65 -11.36 13.18
N VAL A 89 6.54 -11.39 12.20
CA VAL A 89 7.55 -12.44 12.09
C VAL A 89 8.66 -12.14 13.07
N ASN A 90 8.67 -12.79 14.23
CA ASN A 90 9.82 -12.76 15.12
C ASN A 90 10.91 -13.63 14.50
N SER A 91 12.00 -13.03 14.01
CA SER A 91 13.14 -13.77 13.44
C SER A 91 13.78 -14.76 14.43
N LEU A 92 13.52 -14.59 15.74
CA LEU A 92 13.94 -15.51 16.79
C LEU A 92 13.16 -16.84 16.80
N SER A 93 11.88 -16.86 16.42
CA SER A 93 11.07 -18.10 16.40
C SER A 93 11.23 -18.90 15.10
N ALA A 94 11.64 -18.25 14.00
CA ALA A 94 12.00 -18.95 12.76
C ALA A 94 13.28 -19.79 12.93
N ALA A 95 14.25 -19.30 13.71
CA ALA A 95 15.49 -20.03 14.00
C ALA A 95 15.30 -21.25 14.92
N VAL A 96 14.34 -21.20 15.86
CA VAL A 96 14.09 -22.31 16.81
C VAL A 96 13.45 -23.51 16.11
N ASN A 97 12.62 -23.29 15.09
CA ASN A 97 11.98 -24.37 14.35
C ASN A 97 12.93 -25.09 13.38
N ASP A 98 14.04 -24.47 12.98
CA ASP A 98 15.03 -25.07 12.08
C ASP A 98 16.04 -25.98 12.81
N THR A 99 16.08 -25.93 14.15
CA THR A 99 16.93 -26.78 14.99
C THR A 99 16.27 -28.07 15.50
N LEU A 100 14.98 -28.31 15.21
CA LEU A 100 14.24 -29.47 15.76
C LEU A 100 13.82 -30.51 14.71
N THR A 101 14.20 -30.35 13.44
CA THR A 101 13.92 -31.34 12.35
C THR A 101 15.19 -31.96 11.76
N GLY A 102 16.36 -31.69 12.35
CA GLY A 102 17.64 -32.27 11.95
C GLY A 102 18.09 -33.39 12.90
N GLN A 103 17.38 -34.53 12.89
CA GLN A 103 17.95 -35.82 13.32
C GLN A 103 17.31 -36.98 12.56
#